data_AF-A0A0K0DFT1-F1
#
_entry.id   AF-A0A0K0DFT1-F1
#
_cell.length_a   1.000
_cell.length_b   1.000
_cell.length_c   1.000
_cell.angle_alpha   90.00
_cell.angle_beta   90.00
_cell.angle_gamma   90.00
#
_symmetry.space_group_name_H-M   'P 1'
#
loop_
_entity.id
_entity.type
_entity.pdbx_description
1 polymer ?
#
loop_
_entity_poly.entity_id
_entity_poly.type
_entity_poly.pdbx_seq_one_letter_code
_entity_poly.pdbx_strand_id
1 'polypeptide(L)'
;MSLKCIGSFVGSVAERYIIVLNEESEEYRCGLLMPSTTQDIFVYFSKDSSCALLTENSAFEKYSLTQVNSEHIASPCQFPSWIRGQYDSLTVTADWLQYDQLAEVAVTSRCVHVNENRVLVYSETKCTYATPADLRTLDCFNVSIDCDDSTKMKITASHCSTDVIFDSRQYQCIASWKDENSLYIYTTRDQQKHSCFVAQYSSNRLYLSSTGPHCIRDFNFSENSEKTIVLQEESELYGTPWLSLKQMSS
;
A
#
# COMPACT_ATOMS: atom_id res chain seq x y z
N MET A 1 -20.19 -3.86 25.40
CA MET A 1 -19.38 -2.66 25.19
C MET A 1 -18.98 -2.54 23.73
N SER A 2 -19.67 -1.67 22.99
CA SER A 2 -19.31 -1.29 21.61
C SER A 2 -18.52 0.02 21.63
N LEU A 3 -17.27 -0.01 21.17
CA LEU A 3 -16.41 1.16 21.09
C LEU A 3 -16.25 1.60 19.63
N LYS A 4 -16.74 2.78 19.30
CA LYS A 4 -16.61 3.41 17.98
C LYS A 4 -15.42 4.35 17.95
N CYS A 5 -14.42 4.06 17.13
CA CYS A 5 -13.31 4.98 16.91
C CYS A 5 -13.81 6.26 16.23
N ILE A 6 -13.54 7.41 16.86
CA ILE A 6 -13.89 8.73 16.31
C ILE A 6 -12.68 9.51 15.81
N GLY A 7 -11.48 9.15 16.23
CA GLY A 7 -10.24 9.73 15.71
C GLY A 7 -8.99 9.11 16.31
N SER A 8 -7.86 9.33 15.64
CA SER A 8 -6.53 9.02 16.14
C SER A 8 -5.58 10.17 15.85
N PHE A 9 -4.57 10.34 16.70
CA PHE A 9 -3.57 11.39 16.54
C PHE A 9 -2.23 10.97 17.15
N VAL A 10 -1.16 11.64 16.73
CA VAL A 10 0.20 11.42 17.22
C VAL A 10 0.59 12.58 18.14
N GLY A 11 1.08 12.24 19.33
CA GLY A 11 1.59 13.20 20.31
C GLY A 11 3.01 13.68 19.99
N SER A 12 3.53 14.54 20.86
CA SER A 12 4.86 15.15 20.73
C SER A 12 6.03 14.15 20.79
N VAL A 13 5.82 12.95 21.32
CA VAL A 13 6.88 11.93 21.53
C VAL A 13 6.59 10.64 20.74
N ALA A 14 5.99 10.74 19.56
CA ALA A 14 5.56 9.61 18.73
C ALA A 14 4.56 8.64 19.40
N GLU A 15 4.02 9.02 20.56
CA GLU A 15 2.92 8.36 21.24
C GLU A 15 1.66 8.44 20.37
N ARG A 16 0.95 7.32 20.23
CA ARG A 16 -0.25 7.24 19.41
C ARG A 16 -1.47 7.23 20.32
N TYR A 17 -2.38 8.15 20.08
CA TYR A 17 -3.61 8.26 20.84
C TYR A 17 -4.81 7.95 19.97
N ILE A 18 -5.86 7.44 20.60
CA ILE A 18 -7.17 7.22 20.00
C ILE A 18 -8.24 7.87 20.86
N ILE A 19 -9.32 8.31 20.22
CA ILE A 19 -10.54 8.68 20.90
C ILE A 19 -11.64 7.76 20.40
N VAL A 20 -12.33 7.14 21.33
CA VAL A 20 -13.46 6.25 21.06
C VAL A 20 -14.72 6.80 21.72
N LEU A 21 -15.87 6.59 21.09
CA LEU A 21 -17.18 6.76 21.68
C LEU A 21 -17.66 5.38 22.14
N ASN A 22 -18.00 5.24 23.41
CA ASN A 22 -18.78 4.10 23.87
C ASN A 22 -20.22 4.29 23.41
N GLU A 23 -20.67 3.47 22.47
CA GLU A 23 -22.02 3.60 21.90
C GLU A 23 -23.13 3.20 22.87
N GLU A 24 -22.79 2.45 23.93
CA GLU A 24 -23.75 2.05 24.96
C GLU A 24 -23.92 3.13 26.05
N SER A 25 -22.82 3.79 26.45
CA SER A 25 -22.85 4.83 27.49
C SER A 25 -22.85 6.27 26.97
N GLU A 26 -22.68 6.46 25.66
CA GLU A 26 -22.46 7.76 25.00
C GLU A 26 -21.23 8.55 25.53
N GLU A 27 -20.33 7.88 26.25
CA GLU A 27 -19.12 8.50 26.80
C GLU A 27 -17.96 8.44 25.79
N TYR A 28 -17.25 9.54 25.65
CA TYR A 28 -15.96 9.56 24.97
C TYR A 28 -14.88 8.98 25.88
N ARG A 29 -13.90 8.30 25.32
CA ARG A 29 -12.73 7.82 26.06
C ARG A 29 -11.48 8.06 25.25
N CYS A 30 -10.45 8.57 25.93
CA CYS A 30 -9.14 8.76 25.34
C CYS A 30 -8.25 7.57 25.70
N GLY A 31 -7.56 7.03 24.69
CA GLY A 31 -6.73 5.85 24.81
C GLY A 31 -5.31 6.10 24.29
N LEU A 32 -4.32 5.54 24.98
CA LEU A 32 -2.92 5.48 24.56
C LEU A 32 -2.63 4.10 23.95
N LEU A 33 -2.09 4.08 22.74
CA LEU A 33 -1.65 2.89 22.03
C LEU A 33 -0.14 2.69 22.28
N MET A 34 0.23 1.55 22.87
CA MET A 34 1.63 1.17 23.02
C MET A 34 1.91 -0.17 22.35
N PRO A 35 2.88 -0.25 21.42
CA PRO A 35 3.31 -1.51 20.85
C PRO A 35 4.10 -2.33 21.89
N SER A 36 3.85 -3.64 21.92
CA SER A 36 4.60 -4.64 22.69
C SER A 36 5.76 -5.21 21.88
N THR A 37 6.71 -5.87 22.57
CA THR A 37 7.76 -6.69 21.92
C THR A 37 7.22 -7.95 21.24
N THR A 38 5.96 -8.33 21.50
CA THR A 38 5.33 -9.58 21.08
C THR A 38 4.32 -9.43 19.93
N GLN A 39 4.40 -8.36 19.12
CA GLN A 39 3.40 -7.99 18.08
C GLN A 39 1.99 -7.61 18.60
N ASP A 40 1.78 -7.66 19.91
CA ASP A 40 0.54 -7.16 20.51
C ASP A 40 0.57 -5.63 20.62
N ILE A 41 -0.58 -5.00 20.49
CA ILE A 41 -0.74 -3.57 20.78
C ILE A 41 -1.60 -3.44 22.03
N PHE A 42 -1.11 -2.73 23.04
CA PHE A 42 -1.91 -2.44 24.22
C PHE A 42 -2.63 -1.11 24.06
N VAL A 43 -3.91 -1.09 24.44
CA VAL A 43 -4.70 0.13 24.56
C VAL A 43 -4.93 0.40 26.03
N TYR A 44 -4.49 1.56 26.48
CA TYR A 44 -4.68 2.04 27.85
C TYR A 44 -5.72 3.16 27.82
N PHE A 45 -6.86 3.02 28.50
CA PHE A 45 -7.88 4.07 28.55
C PHE A 45 -7.80 4.90 29.82
N SER A 46 -7.93 6.22 29.66
CA SER A 46 -8.13 7.15 30.77
C SER A 46 -9.52 6.99 31.39
N LYS A 47 -9.66 7.20 32.70
CA LYS A 47 -10.97 7.24 33.37
C LYS A 47 -11.77 8.51 33.03
N ASP A 48 -11.08 9.64 32.86
CA ASP A 48 -11.66 10.98 32.76
C ASP A 48 -11.76 11.50 31.32
N SER A 49 -11.50 10.63 30.33
CA SER A 49 -11.47 10.98 28.90
C SER A 49 -10.33 11.93 28.50
N SER A 50 -9.36 12.17 29.38
CA SER A 50 -8.20 13.03 29.09
C SER A 50 -6.94 12.21 28.82
N CYS A 51 -6.29 12.45 27.69
CA CYS A 51 -4.98 11.88 27.38
C CYS A 51 -3.79 12.68 27.94
N ALA A 52 -4.02 13.82 28.60
CA ALA A 52 -2.95 14.74 28.98
C ALA A 52 -1.92 14.15 29.97
N LEU A 53 -2.34 13.19 30.81
CA LEU A 53 -1.52 12.54 31.83
C LEU A 53 -1.60 11.00 31.75
N LEU A 54 -2.05 10.47 30.61
CA LEU A 54 -2.29 9.06 30.43
C LEU A 54 -0.97 8.32 30.15
N THR A 55 -0.68 7.32 30.97
CA THR A 55 0.50 6.44 30.90
C THR A 55 0.04 5.02 31.22
N GLU A 56 0.91 4.02 31.05
CA GLU A 56 0.63 2.64 31.46
C GLU A 56 0.17 2.53 32.93
N ASN A 57 0.79 3.31 33.83
CA ASN A 57 0.54 3.22 35.26
C ASN A 57 -0.67 4.05 35.72
N SER A 58 -1.10 5.02 34.92
CA SER A 58 -2.26 5.87 35.22
C SER A 58 -3.54 5.44 34.48
N ALA A 59 -3.45 4.35 33.71
CA ALA A 59 -4.58 3.79 32.97
C ALA A 59 -5.64 3.20 33.90
N PHE A 60 -6.91 3.42 33.55
CA PHE A 60 -8.04 2.83 34.27
C PHE A 60 -8.40 1.44 33.74
N GLU A 61 -8.34 1.29 32.42
CA GLU A 61 -8.60 0.02 31.74
C GLU A 61 -7.48 -0.27 30.73
N LYS A 62 -7.12 -1.55 30.60
CA LYS A 62 -6.13 -2.04 29.63
C LYS A 62 -6.77 -3.11 28.74
N TYR A 63 -6.61 -2.95 27.44
CA TYR A 63 -6.97 -3.96 26.43
C TYR A 63 -5.72 -4.45 25.74
N SER A 64 -5.67 -5.75 25.45
CA SER A 64 -4.66 -6.33 24.56
C SER A 64 -5.28 -6.51 23.19
N LEU A 65 -4.62 -5.94 22.19
CA LEU A 65 -4.92 -6.16 20.79
C LEU A 65 -3.93 -7.19 20.25
N THR A 66 -4.42 -8.39 20.01
CA THR A 66 -3.61 -9.41 19.33
C THR A 66 -3.74 -9.19 17.84
N GLN A 67 -2.60 -9.13 17.17
CA GLN A 67 -2.52 -9.14 15.72
C GLN A 67 -3.11 -10.45 15.20
N VAL A 68 -4.24 -10.41 14.48
CA VAL A 68 -4.76 -11.60 13.83
C VAL A 68 -4.15 -11.68 12.45
N ASN A 69 -3.27 -12.67 12.24
CA ASN A 69 -2.81 -13.04 10.90
C ASN A 69 -4.01 -13.61 10.13
N SER A 70 -4.62 -12.79 9.30
CA SER A 70 -5.60 -13.24 8.31
C SER A 70 -4.91 -13.20 6.95
N GLU A 71 -4.73 -14.37 6.34
CA GLU A 71 -4.16 -14.52 4.99
C GLU A 71 -5.06 -13.89 3.90
N HIS A 72 -6.30 -13.53 4.25
CA HIS A 72 -7.23 -12.84 3.38
C HIS A 72 -8.03 -11.78 4.15
N ILE A 73 -7.87 -10.51 3.77
CA ILE A 73 -8.96 -9.55 3.94
C ILE A 73 -9.89 -9.83 2.76
N ALA A 74 -10.86 -10.72 2.97
CA ALA A 74 -12.02 -10.72 2.09
C ALA A 74 -12.52 -9.28 2.04
N SER A 75 -12.77 -8.76 0.83
CA SER A 75 -13.50 -7.53 0.64
C SER A 75 -14.97 -7.95 0.48
N PRO A 76 -15.74 -8.16 1.56
CA PRO A 76 -17.11 -8.66 1.46
C PRO A 76 -18.08 -7.58 0.96
N CYS A 77 -17.61 -6.35 0.77
CA CYS A 77 -18.44 -5.21 0.40
C CYS A 77 -17.92 -4.50 -0.84
N GLN A 78 -18.85 -3.80 -1.48
CA GLN A 78 -18.54 -2.84 -2.52
C GLN A 78 -18.61 -1.43 -1.95
N PHE A 79 -17.82 -0.52 -2.50
CA PHE A 79 -17.96 0.90 -2.22
C PHE A 79 -19.41 1.35 -2.54
N PRO A 80 -20.08 2.10 -1.66
CA PRO A 80 -21.44 2.57 -1.91
C PRO A 80 -21.56 3.45 -3.16
N SER A 81 -22.72 3.48 -3.81
CA SER A 81 -22.91 4.28 -5.03
C SER A 81 -22.63 5.77 -4.86
N TRP A 82 -22.84 6.32 -3.67
CA TRP A 82 -22.63 7.74 -3.38
C TRP A 82 -21.15 8.17 -3.31
N ILE A 83 -20.22 7.23 -3.14
CA ILE A 83 -18.77 7.52 -3.18
C ILE A 83 -18.14 7.15 -4.53
N ARG A 84 -18.87 6.46 -5.41
CA ARG A 84 -18.36 6.06 -6.73
C ARG A 84 -18.26 7.27 -7.64
N GLY A 85 -17.19 7.35 -8.40
CA GLY A 85 -16.97 8.45 -9.34
C GLY A 85 -15.49 8.71 -9.60
N GLN A 86 -15.25 9.67 -10.46
CA GLN A 86 -13.93 10.18 -10.76
C GLN A 86 -13.77 11.54 -10.07
N TYR A 87 -12.72 11.69 -9.26
CA TYR A 87 -12.39 12.89 -8.50
C TYR A 87 -11.04 13.43 -8.99
N ASP A 88 -10.66 14.63 -8.54
CA ASP A 88 -9.46 15.32 -9.02
C ASP A 88 -8.14 14.54 -8.81
N SER A 89 -8.09 13.70 -7.77
CA SER A 89 -6.87 12.96 -7.39
C SER A 89 -7.12 11.47 -7.09
N LEU A 90 -8.31 10.95 -7.37
CA LEU A 90 -8.65 9.55 -7.12
C LEU A 90 -9.87 9.12 -7.95
N THR A 91 -9.91 7.82 -8.25
CA THR A 91 -11.06 7.17 -8.87
C THR A 91 -11.64 6.12 -7.92
N VAL A 92 -12.97 6.08 -7.79
CA VAL A 92 -13.69 5.12 -6.95
C VAL A 92 -14.68 4.33 -7.79
N THR A 93 -14.49 3.01 -7.84
CA THR A 93 -15.40 2.05 -8.47
C THR A 93 -16.17 1.27 -7.40
N ALA A 94 -16.96 0.28 -7.80
CA ALA A 94 -17.60 -0.62 -6.85
C ALA A 94 -16.58 -1.43 -6.04
N ASP A 95 -15.43 -1.77 -6.65
CA ASP A 95 -14.52 -2.78 -6.10
C ASP A 95 -13.22 -2.16 -5.54
N TRP A 96 -12.82 -1.00 -6.06
CA TRP A 96 -11.57 -0.34 -5.68
C TRP A 96 -11.69 1.17 -5.62
N LEU A 97 -10.88 1.76 -4.75
CA LEU A 97 -10.53 3.18 -4.74
C LEU A 97 -9.04 3.28 -5.05
N GLN A 98 -8.65 4.11 -6.00
CA GLN A 98 -7.25 4.28 -6.38
C GLN A 98 -6.93 5.75 -6.46
N TYR A 99 -5.82 6.16 -5.86
CA TYR A 99 -5.32 7.53 -5.99
C TYR A 99 -4.65 7.71 -7.35
N ASP A 100 -4.93 8.84 -8.00
CA ASP A 100 -4.33 9.22 -9.29
C ASP A 100 -2.90 9.80 -9.12
N GLN A 101 -2.28 9.60 -7.95
CA GLN A 101 -1.06 10.30 -7.55
C GLN A 101 0.07 10.19 -8.58
N LEU A 102 0.66 11.36 -8.84
CA LEU A 102 1.58 11.70 -9.92
C LEU A 102 3.06 11.37 -9.64
N ALA A 103 3.41 10.71 -8.52
CA ALA A 103 4.84 10.49 -8.19
C ALA A 103 5.17 9.33 -7.25
N GLU A 104 4.23 8.77 -6.49
CA GLU A 104 4.51 7.74 -5.49
C GLU A 104 3.51 6.58 -5.65
N VAL A 105 4.03 5.37 -5.45
CA VAL A 105 3.45 4.06 -5.83
C VAL A 105 1.92 3.98 -5.73
N ALA A 106 1.28 3.40 -6.76
CA ALA A 106 -0.17 3.29 -6.82
C ALA A 106 -0.73 2.54 -5.59
N VAL A 107 -1.48 3.26 -4.76
CA VAL A 107 -2.21 2.70 -3.61
C VAL A 107 -3.62 2.34 -4.07
N THR A 108 -3.94 1.05 -4.02
CA THR A 108 -5.30 0.54 -4.27
C THR A 108 -5.95 0.21 -2.94
N SER A 109 -7.10 0.82 -2.67
CA SER A 109 -7.92 0.54 -1.51
C SER A 109 -9.14 -0.30 -1.86
N ARG A 110 -9.48 -1.26 -1.00
CA ARG A 110 -10.66 -2.14 -1.09
C ARG A 110 -11.59 -1.94 0.10
N CYS A 111 -12.89 -2.11 -0.12
CA CYS A 111 -13.90 -2.00 0.93
C CYS A 111 -13.81 -3.21 1.87
N VAL A 112 -13.76 -2.94 3.18
CA VAL A 112 -13.80 -3.97 4.24
C VAL A 112 -15.16 -3.98 4.91
N HIS A 113 -15.69 -2.80 5.24
CA HIS A 113 -17.00 -2.65 5.86
C HIS A 113 -17.63 -1.29 5.56
N VAL A 114 -18.97 -1.23 5.49
CA VAL A 114 -19.72 0.02 5.34
C VAL A 114 -20.62 0.19 6.55
N ASN A 115 -20.48 1.31 7.25
CA ASN A 115 -21.35 1.69 8.36
C ASN A 115 -21.93 3.09 8.07
N GLU A 116 -23.19 3.12 7.62
CA GLU A 116 -23.93 4.33 7.24
C GLU A 116 -23.12 5.25 6.32
N ASN A 117 -22.48 6.27 6.90
CA ASN A 117 -21.75 7.32 6.20
C ASN A 117 -20.22 7.11 6.22
N ARG A 118 -19.73 5.96 6.69
CA ARG A 118 -18.31 5.63 6.79
C ARG A 118 -18.00 4.32 6.09
N VAL A 119 -16.89 4.30 5.36
CA VAL A 119 -16.36 3.09 4.72
C VAL A 119 -15.00 2.77 5.34
N LEU A 120 -14.90 1.58 5.91
CA LEU A 120 -13.62 1.02 6.33
C LEU A 120 -12.93 0.47 5.10
N VAL A 121 -11.74 0.97 4.80
CA VAL A 121 -10.94 0.56 3.65
C VAL A 121 -9.65 -0.10 4.10
N TYR A 122 -9.23 -1.08 3.32
CA TYR A 122 -7.90 -1.65 3.40
C TYR A 122 -7.13 -1.22 2.16
N SER A 123 -5.91 -0.74 2.35
CA SER A 123 -5.08 -0.21 1.25
C SER A 123 -3.84 -1.05 1.06
N GLU A 124 -3.56 -1.40 -0.20
CA GLU A 124 -2.35 -2.08 -0.64
C GLU A 124 -1.58 -1.17 -1.58
N THR A 125 -0.29 -1.03 -1.30
CA THR A 125 0.66 -0.40 -2.22
C THR A 125 1.22 -1.52 -3.10
N LYS A 126 0.95 -1.46 -4.42
CA LYS A 126 1.39 -2.50 -5.34
C LYS A 126 2.80 -2.21 -5.82
N CYS A 127 3.73 -2.94 -5.26
CA CYS A 127 5.14 -2.73 -5.45
C CYS A 127 5.78 -3.71 -6.43
N THR A 128 5.14 -4.82 -6.78
CA THR A 128 5.75 -5.90 -7.56
C THR A 128 4.93 -6.25 -8.80
N TYR A 129 5.64 -6.40 -9.93
CA TYR A 129 5.09 -6.78 -11.23
C TYR A 129 5.93 -7.92 -11.79
N ALA A 130 5.30 -8.94 -12.35
CA ALA A 130 5.97 -10.12 -12.87
C ALA A 130 5.49 -10.45 -14.29
N THR A 131 6.29 -11.23 -15.04
CA THR A 131 5.86 -11.77 -16.34
C THR A 131 4.57 -12.59 -16.17
N PRO A 132 3.50 -12.26 -16.91
CA PRO A 132 2.22 -12.93 -16.77
C PRO A 132 2.31 -14.37 -17.25
N ALA A 133 1.47 -15.25 -16.68
CA ALA A 133 1.54 -16.70 -16.87
C ALA A 133 1.50 -17.13 -18.36
N ASP A 134 0.73 -16.41 -19.18
CA ASP A 134 0.61 -16.68 -20.62
C ASP A 134 1.85 -16.30 -21.45
N LEU A 135 2.78 -15.51 -20.88
CA LEU A 135 4.02 -15.10 -21.53
C LEU A 135 5.27 -15.74 -20.93
N ARG A 136 5.12 -16.67 -19.98
CA ARG A 136 6.25 -17.41 -19.37
C ARG A 136 6.77 -18.49 -20.33
N THR A 137 7.63 -18.09 -21.26
CA THR A 137 8.18 -19.01 -22.27
C THR A 137 9.60 -19.45 -21.93
N LEU A 138 10.54 -18.51 -21.89
CA LEU A 138 11.96 -18.77 -21.65
C LEU A 138 12.46 -17.93 -20.47
N ASP A 139 12.39 -16.60 -20.62
CA ASP A 139 12.87 -15.66 -19.63
C ASP A 139 11.70 -14.90 -19.00
N CYS A 140 11.78 -14.80 -17.68
CA CYS A 140 10.80 -14.14 -16.83
C CYS A 140 11.44 -12.91 -16.22
N PHE A 141 10.64 -11.86 -16.08
CA PHE A 141 11.05 -10.59 -15.52
C PHE A 141 10.19 -10.29 -14.30
N ASN A 142 10.83 -9.75 -13.27
CA ASN A 142 10.17 -9.17 -12.11
C ASN A 142 10.67 -7.74 -11.95
N VAL A 143 9.74 -6.81 -11.75
CA VAL A 143 10.01 -5.41 -11.44
C VAL A 143 9.39 -5.14 -10.08
N SER A 144 10.25 -4.82 -9.12
CA SER A 144 9.82 -4.41 -7.79
C SER A 144 10.23 -2.97 -7.49
N ILE A 145 9.34 -2.24 -6.84
CA ILE A 145 9.58 -0.91 -6.28
C ILE A 145 9.60 -1.09 -4.77
N ASP A 146 10.61 -0.59 -4.09
CA ASP A 146 10.65 -0.68 -2.63
C ASP A 146 9.47 0.12 -2.04
N CYS A 147 8.61 -0.54 -1.25
CA CYS A 147 7.42 0.11 -0.69
C CYS A 147 7.76 1.09 0.44
N ASP A 148 8.91 0.91 1.10
CA ASP A 148 9.40 1.80 2.15
C ASP A 148 10.18 2.98 1.55
N ASP A 149 10.73 2.79 0.34
CA ASP A 149 11.47 3.80 -0.41
C ASP A 149 11.15 3.72 -1.91
N SER A 150 10.08 4.42 -2.32
CA SER A 150 9.55 4.45 -3.70
C SER A 150 10.56 4.89 -4.75
N THR A 151 11.71 5.42 -4.32
CA THR A 151 12.79 5.83 -5.20
C THR A 151 13.70 4.68 -5.63
N LYS A 152 13.56 3.49 -5.04
CA LYS A 152 14.34 2.30 -5.41
C LYS A 152 13.49 1.35 -6.24
N MET A 153 13.93 1.11 -7.47
CA MET A 153 13.34 0.13 -8.37
C MET A 153 14.34 -0.98 -8.66
N LYS A 154 13.92 -2.24 -8.65
CA LYS A 154 14.73 -3.40 -8.99
C LYS A 154 14.10 -4.15 -10.14
N ILE A 155 14.92 -4.50 -11.14
CA ILE A 155 14.52 -5.34 -12.28
C ILE A 155 15.35 -6.61 -12.21
N THR A 156 14.67 -7.75 -12.16
CA THR A 156 15.27 -9.09 -12.09
C THR A 156 14.85 -9.89 -13.32
N ALA A 157 15.79 -10.60 -13.93
CA ALA A 157 15.54 -11.55 -15.00
C ALA A 157 15.96 -12.96 -14.56
N SER A 158 15.08 -13.93 -14.77
CA SER A 158 15.26 -15.33 -14.41
C SER A 158 14.79 -16.25 -15.53
N HIS A 159 15.28 -17.49 -15.55
CA HIS A 159 14.72 -18.50 -16.42
C HIS A 159 13.37 -18.97 -15.86
N CYS A 160 12.30 -18.89 -16.65
CA CYS A 160 10.93 -19.21 -16.20
C CYS A 160 10.76 -20.67 -15.73
N SER A 161 11.61 -21.59 -16.18
CA SER A 161 11.49 -23.03 -15.89
C SER A 161 12.25 -23.46 -14.62
N THR A 162 13.28 -22.71 -14.22
CA THR A 162 14.16 -23.07 -13.11
C THR A 162 14.22 -22.01 -12.02
N ASP A 163 13.63 -20.83 -12.26
CA ASP A 163 13.71 -19.63 -11.43
C ASP A 163 15.15 -19.16 -11.15
N VAL A 164 16.13 -19.65 -11.90
CA VAL A 164 17.52 -19.23 -11.78
C VAL A 164 17.64 -17.79 -12.30
N ILE A 165 17.95 -16.88 -11.38
CA ILE A 165 18.21 -15.48 -11.68
C ILE A 165 19.57 -15.36 -12.37
N PHE A 166 19.58 -14.75 -13.55
CA PHE A 166 20.82 -14.51 -14.31
C PHE A 166 21.14 -13.02 -14.48
N ASP A 167 20.18 -12.12 -14.24
CA ASP A 167 20.42 -10.67 -14.19
C ASP A 167 19.53 -10.04 -13.09
N SER A 168 20.09 -9.10 -12.33
CA SER A 168 19.37 -8.39 -11.27
C SER A 168 20.00 -7.03 -11.08
N ARG A 169 19.22 -5.97 -11.29
CA ARG A 169 19.70 -4.58 -11.31
C ARG A 169 18.81 -3.70 -10.46
N GLN A 170 19.43 -2.91 -9.60
CA GLN A 170 18.76 -1.89 -8.80
C GLN A 170 19.02 -0.50 -9.40
N TYR A 171 17.98 0.30 -9.44
CA TYR A 171 17.93 1.64 -10.02
C TYR A 171 17.41 2.60 -8.95
N GLN A 172 18.03 3.77 -8.90
CA GLN A 172 17.55 4.90 -8.12
C GLN A 172 16.76 5.82 -9.05
N CYS A 173 15.46 5.94 -8.84
CA CYS A 173 14.59 6.88 -9.51
C CYS A 173 14.97 8.30 -9.09
N ILE A 174 15.23 9.16 -10.08
CA ILE A 174 15.57 10.58 -9.90
C ILE A 174 14.36 11.44 -10.21
N ALA A 175 13.61 11.09 -11.26
CA ALA A 175 12.42 11.79 -11.69
C ALA A 175 11.49 10.86 -12.45
N SER A 176 10.20 11.16 -12.41
CA SER A 176 9.21 10.55 -13.28
C SER A 176 8.23 11.61 -13.77
N TRP A 177 7.67 11.41 -14.96
CA TRP A 177 6.62 12.27 -15.48
C TRP A 177 5.73 11.50 -16.45
N LYS A 178 4.46 11.88 -16.47
CA LYS A 178 3.49 11.35 -17.42
C LYS A 178 3.42 12.29 -18.63
N ASP A 179 3.48 11.72 -19.82
CA ASP A 179 3.21 12.40 -21.08
C ASP A 179 2.18 11.54 -21.82
N GLU A 180 0.99 12.09 -22.05
CA GLU A 180 -0.17 11.37 -22.57
C GLU A 180 -0.48 10.07 -21.79
N ASN A 181 -0.29 8.91 -22.40
CA ASN A 181 -0.52 7.58 -21.82
C ASN A 181 0.77 6.87 -21.37
N SER A 182 1.91 7.56 -21.44
CA SER A 182 3.22 7.00 -21.10
C SER A 182 3.79 7.65 -19.84
N LEU A 183 4.33 6.82 -18.95
CA LEU A 183 5.11 7.24 -17.79
C LEU A 183 6.59 7.09 -18.12
N TYR A 184 7.33 8.18 -18.06
CA TYR A 184 8.77 8.20 -18.21
C TYR A 184 9.42 8.18 -16.83
N ILE A 185 10.43 7.34 -16.67
CA ILE A 185 11.12 7.12 -15.39
C ILE A 185 12.61 7.31 -15.64
N TYR A 186 13.16 8.41 -15.14
CA TYR A 186 14.58 8.71 -15.21
C TYR A 186 15.28 8.17 -13.97
N THR A 187 16.27 7.31 -14.19
CA THR A 187 16.97 6.60 -13.13
C THR A 187 18.47 6.78 -13.22
N THR A 188 19.16 6.52 -12.11
CA THR A 188 20.60 6.31 -12.07
C THR A 188 20.93 4.96 -11.48
N ARG A 189 22.03 4.39 -11.96
CA ARG A 189 22.65 3.18 -11.46
C ARG A 189 24.10 3.47 -11.13
N ASP A 190 24.58 2.95 -10.00
CA ASP A 190 25.96 3.08 -9.55
C ASP A 190 26.45 4.55 -9.51
N GLN A 191 25.53 5.48 -9.20
CA GLN A 191 25.74 6.94 -9.14
C GLN A 191 26.27 7.63 -10.42
N GLN A 192 26.41 6.93 -11.55
CA GLN A 192 27.00 7.51 -12.77
C GLN A 192 26.27 7.12 -14.07
N LYS A 193 25.54 6.00 -14.10
CA LYS A 193 24.87 5.55 -15.31
C LYS A 193 23.40 5.93 -15.29
N HIS A 194 23.07 6.97 -16.05
CA HIS A 194 21.69 7.36 -16.25
C HIS A 194 20.99 6.42 -17.22
N SER A 195 19.75 6.05 -16.91
CA SER A 195 18.90 5.22 -17.76
C SER A 195 17.47 5.67 -17.63
N CYS A 196 16.81 5.81 -18.76
CA CYS A 196 15.41 6.13 -18.84
C CYS A 196 14.61 4.89 -19.21
N PHE A 197 13.47 4.77 -18.57
CA PHE A 197 12.46 3.78 -18.88
C PHE A 197 11.18 4.49 -19.30
N VAL A 198 10.47 3.86 -20.22
CA VAL A 198 9.11 4.25 -20.60
C VAL A 198 8.19 3.11 -20.21
N ALA A 199 7.11 3.46 -19.54
CA ALA A 199 6.09 2.54 -19.08
C ALA A 199 4.73 2.95 -19.63
N GLN A 200 3.92 1.98 -20.04
CA GLN A 200 2.54 2.19 -20.45
C GLN A 200 1.68 1.08 -19.87
N TYR A 201 0.54 1.45 -19.28
CA TYR A 201 -0.43 0.49 -18.78
C TYR A 201 -1.58 0.37 -19.78
N SER A 202 -1.83 -0.84 -20.28
CA SER A 202 -2.92 -1.12 -21.21
C SER A 202 -3.39 -2.56 -21.05
N SER A 203 -4.71 -2.79 -21.11
CA SER A 203 -5.30 -4.14 -21.08
C SER A 203 -4.84 -4.99 -19.88
N ASN A 204 -4.77 -4.38 -18.69
CA ASN A 204 -4.30 -5.01 -17.45
C ASN A 204 -2.83 -5.48 -17.49
N ARG A 205 -2.02 -4.90 -18.37
CA ARG A 205 -0.59 -5.19 -18.53
C ARG A 205 0.22 -3.91 -18.47
N LEU A 206 1.37 -4.02 -17.81
CA LEU A 206 2.40 -3.00 -17.77
C LEU A 206 3.45 -3.33 -18.83
N TYR A 207 3.59 -2.44 -19.81
CA TYR A 207 4.65 -2.49 -20.81
C TYR A 207 5.77 -1.59 -20.31
N LEU A 208 6.99 -2.12 -20.22
CA LEU A 208 8.15 -1.39 -19.73
C LEU A 208 9.31 -1.59 -20.70
N SER A 209 9.98 -0.51 -21.13
CA SER A 209 11.17 -0.62 -21.95
C SER A 209 12.21 0.44 -21.59
N SER A 210 13.49 0.13 -21.82
CA SER A 210 14.57 1.09 -21.65
C SER A 210 14.79 1.90 -22.92
N THR A 211 14.78 3.23 -22.80
CA THR A 211 14.97 4.18 -23.91
C THR A 211 16.37 4.78 -23.94
N GLY A 212 17.29 4.30 -23.10
CA GLY A 212 18.65 4.84 -22.98
C GLY A 212 18.72 6.08 -22.08
N PRO A 213 19.74 6.95 -22.21
CA PRO A 213 20.00 8.01 -21.24
C PRO A 213 19.15 9.28 -21.39
N HIS A 214 18.34 9.44 -22.46
CA HIS A 214 17.74 10.73 -22.82
C HIS A 214 16.21 10.74 -22.91
N CYS A 215 15.51 9.73 -22.39
CA CYS A 215 14.04 9.68 -22.37
C CYS A 215 13.38 10.08 -23.69
N ILE A 216 13.66 9.29 -24.74
CA ILE A 216 13.08 9.50 -26.07
C ILE A 216 11.56 9.42 -25.96
N ARG A 217 10.88 10.45 -26.46
CA ARG A 217 9.41 10.53 -26.51
C ARG A 217 8.83 9.66 -27.63
N ASP A 218 7.52 9.49 -27.63
CA ASP A 218 6.78 8.78 -28.68
C ASP A 218 7.26 7.34 -28.90
N PHE A 219 7.62 6.67 -27.79
CA PHE A 219 8.14 5.31 -27.85
C PHE A 219 7.06 4.31 -28.30
N ASN A 220 7.31 3.64 -29.42
CA ASN A 220 6.44 2.60 -29.94
C ASN A 220 6.82 1.22 -29.40
N PHE A 221 6.02 0.69 -28.47
CA PHE A 221 6.21 -0.64 -27.88
C PHE A 221 6.09 -1.79 -28.89
N SER A 222 5.27 -1.63 -29.94
CA SER A 222 5.10 -2.68 -30.97
C SER A 222 6.34 -2.79 -31.86
N GLU A 223 6.97 -1.67 -32.21
CA GLU A 223 8.22 -1.65 -32.98
C GLU A 223 9.43 -2.08 -32.15
N ASN A 224 9.37 -1.91 -30.82
CA ASN A 224 10.45 -2.27 -29.89
C ASN A 224 10.09 -3.50 -29.03
N SER A 225 9.35 -4.45 -29.59
CA SER A 225 8.87 -5.63 -28.89
C SER A 225 10.00 -6.46 -28.25
N GLU A 226 11.15 -6.57 -28.92
CA GLU A 226 12.32 -7.30 -28.42
C GLU A 226 12.95 -6.68 -27.15
N LYS A 227 12.74 -5.38 -26.92
CA LYS A 227 13.24 -4.65 -25.74
C LYS A 227 12.14 -4.35 -24.73
N THR A 228 10.90 -4.77 -25.00
CA THR A 228 9.74 -4.47 -24.19
C THR A 228 9.48 -5.64 -23.26
N ILE A 229 9.52 -5.35 -21.96
CA ILE A 229 9.12 -6.27 -20.92
C ILE A 229 7.60 -6.08 -20.73
N VAL A 230 6.85 -7.18 -20.80
CA VAL A 230 5.43 -7.19 -20.52
C VAL A 230 5.22 -7.83 -19.16
N LEU A 231 4.60 -7.08 -18.26
CA LEU A 231 4.40 -7.43 -16.87
C LEU A 231 2.93 -7.36 -16.52
N GLN A 232 2.56 -8.08 -15.49
CA GLN A 232 1.28 -7.98 -14.81
C GLN A 232 1.56 -7.86 -13.32
N GLU A 233 0.66 -7.19 -12.61
CA GLU A 233 0.75 -7.10 -11.16
C GLU A 233 0.87 -8.49 -10.54
N GLU A 234 1.85 -8.67 -9.68
CA GLU A 234 1.94 -9.87 -8.86
C GLU A 234 1.03 -9.67 -7.66
N SER A 235 0.00 -10.49 -7.54
CA SER A 235 -0.86 -10.51 -6.37
C SER A 235 -0.11 -11.20 -5.21
N GLU A 236 0.97 -10.59 -4.72
CA GLU A 236 1.57 -10.98 -3.45
C GLU A 236 0.80 -10.31 -2.30
N LEU A 237 0.06 -11.16 -1.58
CA LEU A 237 -0.80 -10.85 -0.44
C LEU A 237 0.03 -10.36 0.76
N TYR A 238 0.36 -9.07 0.80
CA TYR A 238 0.85 -8.44 2.03
C TYR A 238 -0.28 -7.66 2.71
N GLY A 239 -1.18 -8.44 3.30
CA GLY A 239 -2.20 -8.02 4.26
C GLY A 239 -1.59 -7.22 5.41
N THR A 240 -1.94 -5.93 5.56
CA THR A 240 -1.66 -5.25 6.83
C THR A 240 -2.58 -5.85 7.90
N PRO A 241 -2.06 -6.17 9.08
CA PRO A 241 -2.81 -6.92 10.06
C PRO A 241 -3.83 -6.07 10.84
N TRP A 242 -4.93 -6.71 11.25
CA TRP A 242 -5.97 -6.15 12.12
C TRP A 242 -5.77 -6.53 13.58
N LEU A 243 -6.39 -5.73 14.45
CA LEU A 243 -6.29 -5.79 15.90
C LEU A 243 -7.60 -6.32 16.49
N SER A 244 -7.56 -7.46 17.18
CA SER A 244 -8.71 -8.01 17.90
C SER A 244 -8.65 -7.62 19.38
N LEU A 245 -9.68 -6.93 19.88
CA LEU A 245 -9.79 -6.49 21.28
C LEU A 245 -10.17 -7.66 22.19
N LYS A 246 -9.28 -8.03 23.11
CA LYS A 246 -9.63 -8.88 24.25
C LYS A 246 -9.44 -8.09 25.55
N GLN A 247 -10.52 -7.90 26.30
CA GLN A 247 -10.47 -7.27 27.62
C GLN A 247 -9.73 -8.21 28.59
N MET A 248 -8.68 -7.71 29.24
CA MET A 248 -8.00 -8.45 30.31
C MET A 248 -8.60 -8.01 31.64
N SER A 249 -9.32 -8.90 32.32
CA SER A 249 -9.77 -8.67 33.69
C SER A 249 -8.57 -8.69 34.64
N SER A 250 -8.45 -7.66 35.49
CA SER A 250 -7.53 -7.65 36.64
C SER A 250 -7.98 -8.64 37.71
#